data_AF-A0A832U7F9-F1
#
_entry.id   AF-A0A832U7F9-F1
#
_cell.length_a   1.000
_cell.length_b   1.000
_cell.length_c   1.000
_cell.angle_alpha   90.00
_cell.angle_beta   90.00
_cell.angle_gamma   90.00
#
_symmetry.space_group_name_H-M   'P 1'
#
loop_
_entity.id
_entity.type
_entity.pdbx_description
1 polymer ?
#
loop_
_entity_poly.entity_id
_entity_poly.type
_entity_poly.pdbx_seq_one_letter_code
_entity_poly.pdbx_strand_id
1 'polypeptide(L)'
;MHEQLKPSVLAKRQIRVAVLTVIGGIIISFLLAFPIKWLWNWLMPELFELPIISAIQAWGISFLTSMIFKPNVTINEPKKLEKS
;
A
#
# COMPACT_ATOMS: atom_id res chain seq x y z
N MET A 1 -14.04 24.30 -30.99
CA MET A 1 -14.13 24.63 -29.56
C MET A 1 -13.63 23.44 -28.77
N HIS A 2 -12.46 23.56 -28.12
CA HIS A 2 -11.89 22.49 -27.30
C HIS A 2 -12.66 22.45 -25.97
N GLU A 3 -13.59 21.50 -25.85
CA GLU A 3 -14.31 21.18 -24.61
C GLU A 3 -13.27 20.69 -23.56
N GLN A 4 -12.67 21.64 -22.86
CA GLN A 4 -11.69 21.38 -21.81
C GLN A 4 -12.35 20.61 -20.68
N LEU A 5 -11.94 19.36 -20.54
CA LEU A 5 -12.37 18.43 -19.50
C LEU A 5 -12.16 19.09 -18.12
N LYS A 6 -13.28 19.36 -17.42
CA LYS A 6 -13.29 20.01 -16.10
C LYS A 6 -12.31 19.29 -15.15
N PRO A 7 -11.31 19.95 -14.54
CA PRO A 7 -10.28 19.27 -13.73
C PRO A 7 -10.86 18.55 -12.49
N SER A 8 -12.09 18.90 -12.09
CA SER A 8 -12.79 18.28 -10.96
C SER A 8 -13.28 16.85 -11.19
N VAL A 9 -13.51 16.43 -12.45
CA VAL A 9 -13.89 15.03 -12.75
C VAL A 9 -12.69 14.10 -12.81
N LEU A 10 -11.53 14.58 -13.28
CA LEU A 10 -10.25 13.85 -13.21
C LEU A 10 -9.83 13.61 -11.77
N ALA A 11 -9.86 14.66 -10.92
CA ALA A 11 -9.57 14.54 -9.50
C ALA A 11 -10.52 13.58 -8.78
N LYS A 12 -11.84 13.66 -9.01
CA LYS A 12 -12.82 12.72 -8.43
C LYS A 12 -12.58 11.26 -8.84
N ARG A 13 -12.16 11.02 -10.08
CA ARG A 13 -11.82 9.67 -10.56
C ARG A 13 -10.56 9.13 -9.89
N GLN A 14 -9.51 9.95 -9.77
CA GLN A 14 -8.27 9.59 -9.09
C GLN A 14 -8.51 9.32 -7.60
N ILE A 15 -9.33 10.13 -6.93
CA ILE A 15 -9.70 9.92 -5.51
C ILE A 15 -10.46 8.60 -5.35
N ARG A 16 -11.40 8.25 -6.25
CA ARG A 16 -12.08 6.95 -6.19
C ARG A 16 -11.12 5.78 -6.33
N VAL A 17 -10.19 5.86 -7.28
CA VAL A 17 -9.18 4.81 -7.49
C VAL A 17 -8.29 4.69 -6.27
N ALA A 18 -7.78 5.82 -5.73
CA ALA A 18 -6.96 5.83 -4.54
C ALA A 18 -7.67 5.22 -3.32
N VAL A 19 -8.94 5.58 -3.09
CA VAL A 19 -9.75 5.02 -2.00
C VAL A 19 -9.97 3.52 -2.17
N LEU A 20 -10.27 3.06 -3.39
CA LEU A 20 -10.48 1.64 -3.67
C LEU A 20 -9.19 0.82 -3.45
N THR A 21 -8.04 1.35 -3.87
CA THR A 21 -6.73 0.72 -3.67
C THR A 21 -6.34 0.66 -2.20
N VAL A 22 -6.61 1.72 -1.43
CA VAL A 22 -6.35 1.75 0.02
C VAL A 22 -7.22 0.73 0.76
N ILE A 23 -8.51 0.67 0.43
CA ILE A 23 -9.43 -0.30 1.06
C ILE A 23 -9.05 -1.74 0.71
N GLY A 24 -8.72 -2.02 -0.56
CA GLY A 24 -8.23 -3.33 -0.98
C GLY A 24 -6.91 -3.70 -0.29
N GLY A 25 -5.99 -2.75 -0.16
CA GLY A 25 -4.75 -2.90 0.58
C GLY A 25 -4.98 -3.24 2.05
N ILE A 26 -5.92 -2.57 2.72
CA ILE A 26 -6.24 -2.85 4.14
C ILE A 26 -6.77 -4.27 4.33
N ILE A 27 -7.60 -4.78 3.41
CA ILE A 27 -8.14 -6.14 3.47
C ILE A 27 -7.02 -7.19 3.33
N ILE A 28 -6.11 -6.99 2.36
CA ILE A 28 -4.96 -7.87 2.14
C ILE A 28 -4.01 -7.80 3.34
N SER A 29 -3.76 -6.60 3.89
CA SER A 29 -2.95 -6.39 5.08
C SER A 29 -3.55 -7.07 6.32
N PHE A 30 -4.87 -7.13 6.45
CA PHE A 30 -5.52 -7.85 7.55
C PHE A 30 -5.33 -9.37 7.42
N LEU A 31 -5.35 -9.87 6.18
CA LEU A 31 -5.10 -11.28 5.88
C LEU A 31 -3.62 -11.66 6.12
N LEU A 32 -2.69 -10.76 5.79
CA LEU A 32 -1.25 -10.90 6.11
C LEU A 32 -0.95 -10.69 7.60
N ALA A 33 -1.73 -9.89 8.32
CA ALA A 33 -1.53 -9.65 9.74
C ALA A 33 -1.69 -10.93 10.58
N PHE A 34 -2.44 -11.92 10.08
CA PHE A 34 -2.66 -13.20 10.75
C PHE A 34 -1.37 -14.04 10.89
N PRO A 35 -0.67 -14.39 9.78
CA PRO A 35 0.62 -15.07 9.88
C PRO A 35 1.70 -14.21 10.55
N ILE A 36 1.66 -12.87 10.39
CA ILE A 36 2.61 -11.96 11.05
C ILE A 36 2.47 -12.02 12.56
N LYS A 37 1.24 -11.96 13.10
CA LYS A 37 0.97 -12.07 14.54
C LYS A 37 1.40 -13.44 15.07
N TRP A 38 1.09 -14.51 14.34
CA TRP A 38 1.46 -15.87 14.75
C TRP A 38 2.98 -16.04 14.80
N LEU A 39 3.67 -15.66 13.72
CA LEU A 39 5.12 -15.78 13.61
C LEU A 39 5.84 -14.90 14.65
N TRP A 40 5.35 -13.68 14.88
CA TRP A 40 5.93 -12.81 15.90
C TRP A 40 5.77 -13.39 17.29
N ASN A 41 4.56 -13.82 17.66
CA ASN A 41 4.31 -14.37 19.00
C ASN A 41 5.04 -15.68 19.26
N TRP A 42 5.42 -16.40 18.21
CA TRP A 42 6.27 -17.58 18.33
C TRP A 42 7.76 -17.22 18.40
N LEU A 43 8.24 -16.35 17.52
CA LEU A 43 9.68 -16.16 17.33
C LEU A 43 10.29 -15.05 18.20
N MET A 44 9.64 -13.89 18.32
CA MET A 44 10.23 -12.72 19.00
C MET A 44 10.29 -12.85 20.53
N PRO A 45 9.26 -13.37 21.22
CA PRO A 45 9.34 -13.63 22.66
C PRO A 45 10.38 -14.69 23.01
N GLU A 46 10.52 -15.72 22.18
CA GLU A 46 11.43 -16.84 22.43
C GLU A 46 12.90 -16.46 22.18
N LEU A 47 13.18 -15.65 21.15
CA LEU A 47 14.55 -15.27 20.79
C LEU A 47 15.04 -13.97 21.45
N PHE A 48 14.14 -13.03 21.75
CA PHE A 48 14.51 -11.67 22.18
C PHE A 48 13.83 -11.25 23.49
N GLU A 49 13.11 -12.15 24.16
CA GLU A 49 12.36 -11.88 25.41
C GLU A 49 11.39 -10.69 25.29
N LEU A 50 10.90 -10.43 24.06
CA LEU A 50 10.01 -9.32 23.75
C LEU A 50 8.54 -9.63 24.07
N PRO A 51 7.73 -8.61 24.39
CA PRO A 51 6.30 -8.79 24.61
C PRO A 51 5.58 -9.25 23.33
N ILE A 52 4.62 -10.15 23.51
CA ILE A 52 3.66 -10.58 22.48
C ILE A 52 2.90 -9.39 21.91
N ILE A 53 2.66 -9.43 20.60
CA ILE A 53 1.99 -8.34 19.89
C ILE A 53 0.49 -8.58 19.73
N SER A 54 -0.29 -7.50 19.84
CA SER A 54 -1.72 -7.50 19.53
C SER A 54 -1.97 -7.37 18.03
N ALA A 55 -3.20 -7.67 17.57
CA ALA A 55 -3.58 -7.53 16.16
C ALA A 55 -3.38 -6.09 15.63
N ILE A 56 -3.59 -5.08 16.49
CA ILE A 56 -3.38 -3.67 16.16
C ILE A 56 -1.88 -3.36 15.99
N GLN A 57 -1.01 -3.96 16.80
CA GLN A 57 0.44 -3.80 16.65
C GLN A 57 0.96 -4.48 15.38
N ALA A 58 0.48 -5.69 15.05
CA ALA A 58 0.80 -6.36 13.79
C ALA A 58 0.35 -5.52 12.57
N TRP A 59 -0.80 -4.86 12.67
CA TRP A 59 -1.28 -3.93 11.65
C TRP A 59 -0.40 -2.67 11.55
N GLY A 60 0.03 -2.12 12.69
CA GLY A 60 0.96 -0.99 12.74
C GLY A 60 2.32 -1.29 12.10
N ILE A 61 2.88 -2.48 12.34
CA ILE A 61 4.13 -2.93 11.68
C ILE A 61 3.91 -3.05 10.17
N SER A 62 2.80 -3.66 9.75
CA SER A 62 2.45 -3.81 8.34
C SER A 62 2.33 -2.45 7.65
N PHE A 63 1.73 -1.46 8.32
CA PHE A 63 1.63 -0.09 7.85
C PHE A 63 3.00 0.60 7.77
N LEU A 64 3.86 0.42 8.79
CA LEU A 64 5.22 0.96 8.82
C LEU A 64 6.06 0.42 7.65
N THR A 65 5.97 -0.88 7.38
CA THR A 65 6.62 -1.54 6.23
C THR A 65 6.15 -0.92 4.92
N SER A 66 4.84 -0.72 4.71
CA SER A 66 4.35 -0.03 3.51
C SER A 66 4.82 1.42 3.40
N MET A 67 5.04 2.11 4.51
CA MET A 67 5.54 3.48 4.50
C MET A 67 7.03 3.56 4.13
N ILE A 68 7.83 2.62 4.62
CA ILE A 68 9.27 2.51 4.34
C ILE A 68 9.52 2.02 2.90
N PHE A 69 8.78 1.01 2.45
CA PHE A 69 8.91 0.46 1.10
C PHE A 69 7.94 1.15 0.15
N LYS A 70 8.17 2.43 -0.13
CA LYS A 70 7.46 3.09 -1.23
C LYS A 70 7.94 2.53 -2.56
N PRO A 71 7.04 2.00 -3.42
CA PRO A 71 7.42 1.58 -4.76
C PRO A 71 7.89 2.82 -5.53
N ASN A 72 9.16 2.80 -5.95
CA ASN A 72 9.68 3.80 -6.87
C ASN A 72 9.11 3.49 -8.26
N VAL A 73 7.98 4.11 -8.58
CA VAL A 73 7.35 3.96 -9.89
C VAL A 73 8.12 4.81 -10.88
N THR A 74 9.07 4.21 -11.58
CA THR A 74 9.78 4.84 -12.69
C THR A 74 8.85 4.82 -13.90
N ILE A 75 8.25 5.98 -14.21
CA ILE A 75 7.41 6.13 -15.41
C ILE A 75 8.36 6.32 -16.59
N ASN A 76 8.57 5.25 -17.36
CA ASN A 76 9.29 5.34 -18.63
C ASN A 76 8.40 6.06 -19.64
N GLU A 77 8.84 7.21 -20.14
CA GLU A 77 8.15 7.92 -21.21
C GLU A 77 8.01 6.99 -22.44
N PRO A 78 6.82 6.90 -23.06
CA PRO A 78 6.68 6.13 -24.27
C PRO A 78 7.58 6.76 -25.33
N LYS A 79 8.60 6.02 -25.79
CA LYS A 79 9.44 6.40 -26.93
C LYS A 79 8.51 6.88 -28.04
N LYS A 80 8.49 8.19 -28.25
CA LYS A 80 7.76 8.84 -29.33
C LYS A 80 8.33 8.22 -30.59
N LEU A 81 7.56 7.33 -31.20
CA LEU A 81 7.95 6.60 -32.40
C LEU A 81 8.48 7.62 -33.39
N GLU A 82 9.79 7.51 -33.60
CA GLU A 82 10.61 8.24 -34.53
C GLU A 82 9.91 8.17 -35.88
N LYS A 83 9.26 9.28 -36.23
CA LYS A 83 8.40 9.42 -37.39
C LYS A 83 9.33 9.47 -38.62
N SER A 84 9.69 8.29 -39.13
CA SER A 84 10.27 8.12 -40.46
C SER A 84 9.23 8.33 -41.55
#